data_AF-A0AAD7SHB9-F1
#
_entry.id   AF-A0AAD7SHB9-F1
#
_cell.length_a   1.000
_cell.length_b   1.000
_cell.length_c   1.000
_cell.angle_alpha   90.00
_cell.angle_beta   90.00
_cell.angle_gamma   90.00
#
_symmetry.space_group_name_H-M   'P 1'
#
loop_
_entity.id
_entity.type
_entity.pdbx_description
1 polymer ?
#
loop_
_entity_poly.entity_id
_entity_poly.type
_entity_poly.pdbx_seq_one_letter_code
_entity_poly.pdbx_strand_id
1 'polypeptide(L)'
;MTTVMKTVNFIRARGLNHRQFQLFLKEVGSEHGDVPYHTERLQGCKQVITQMSDMITAFQCKLQLWKSQLEQDNLAHFPVCQSISASVPGAFSCARLATKVNRLIHIFDRRFSDFRTQHSGFAIFANPFTADVDSAPHLLQMELIELQSNSGLRAKFHDAAIEDFYRLLPPALMPQLRLHAARVLSMFGSTYLCE
;
A
#
# COMPACT_ATOMS: atom_id res chain seq x y z
N MET A 1 -18.26 6.42 -15.28
CA MET A 1 -18.27 6.00 -13.85
C MET A 1 -17.24 4.90 -13.62
N THR A 2 -16.15 5.24 -12.96
CA THR A 2 -15.05 4.31 -12.67
C THR A 2 -15.49 3.19 -11.73
N THR A 3 -14.84 2.03 -11.79
CA THR A 3 -15.10 0.87 -10.90
C THR A 3 -15.05 1.27 -9.41
N VAL A 4 -14.28 2.31 -9.07
CA VAL A 4 -14.22 2.95 -7.76
C VAL A 4 -15.55 3.57 -7.39
N MET A 5 -16.09 4.43 -8.24
CA MET A 5 -17.40 5.05 -8.01
C MET A 5 -18.48 3.98 -7.85
N LYS A 6 -18.43 2.88 -8.62
CA LYS A 6 -19.38 1.77 -8.45
C LYS A 6 -19.23 1.04 -7.11
N THR A 7 -18.01 0.83 -6.64
CA THR A 7 -17.73 0.11 -5.38
C THR A 7 -18.05 0.99 -4.17
N VAL A 8 -17.66 2.25 -4.22
CA VAL A 8 -17.97 3.27 -3.21
C VAL A 8 -19.48 3.52 -3.15
N ASN A 9 -20.14 3.64 -4.31
CA ASN A 9 -21.60 3.72 -4.38
C ASN A 9 -22.24 2.42 -3.90
N PHE A 10 -21.68 1.23 -4.13
CA PHE A 10 -22.23 -0.02 -3.59
C PHE A 10 -22.15 -0.09 -2.06
N ILE A 11 -21.05 0.38 -1.48
CA ILE A 11 -20.87 0.46 -0.03
C ILE A 11 -21.83 1.48 0.59
N ARG A 12 -22.05 2.64 -0.06
CA ARG A 12 -22.87 3.74 0.50
C ARG A 12 -24.32 3.79 0.04
N ALA A 13 -24.71 3.15 -1.06
CA ALA A 13 -26.07 3.19 -1.59
C ALA A 13 -27.10 2.52 -0.67
N ARG A 14 -26.65 1.68 0.27
CA ARG A 14 -27.51 1.04 1.26
C ARG A 14 -26.90 1.19 2.64
N GLY A 15 -27.66 1.73 3.60
CA GLY A 15 -27.20 1.94 4.98
C GLY A 15 -26.66 0.67 5.65
N LEU A 16 -27.19 -0.50 5.31
CA LEU A 16 -26.69 -1.80 5.80
C LEU A 16 -25.26 -2.09 5.35
N ASN A 17 -24.95 -1.89 4.07
CA ASN A 17 -23.63 -2.17 3.50
C ASN A 17 -22.57 -1.24 4.12
N HIS A 18 -22.95 0.02 4.30
CA HIS A 18 -22.09 1.03 4.91
C HIS A 18 -21.77 0.67 6.36
N ARG A 19 -22.80 0.33 7.15
CA ARG A 19 -22.63 -0.08 8.56
C ARG A 19 -21.79 -1.36 8.68
N GLN A 20 -22.02 -2.35 7.82
CA GLN A 20 -21.22 -3.58 7.79
C GLN A 20 -19.74 -3.31 7.45
N PHE A 21 -19.49 -2.37 6.54
CA PHE A 21 -18.13 -1.99 6.16
C PHE A 21 -17.42 -1.20 7.28
N GLN A 22 -18.10 -0.25 7.92
CA GLN A 22 -17.55 0.47 9.07
C GLN A 22 -17.27 -0.45 10.26
N LEU A 23 -18.17 -1.40 10.55
CA LEU A 23 -17.97 -2.42 11.58
C LEU A 23 -16.76 -3.29 11.27
N PHE A 24 -16.64 -3.75 10.02
CA PHE A 24 -15.47 -4.49 9.56
C PHE A 24 -14.17 -3.70 9.78
N LEU A 25 -14.13 -2.42 9.42
CA LEU A 25 -12.94 -1.57 9.61
C LEU A 25 -12.58 -1.37 11.08
N LYS A 26 -13.58 -1.13 11.93
CA LYS A 26 -13.39 -1.01 13.38
C LYS A 26 -12.91 -2.32 14.00
N GLU A 27 -13.37 -3.46 13.49
CA GLU A 27 -12.99 -4.80 13.96
C GLU A 27 -11.54 -5.17 13.62
N VAL A 28 -11.03 -4.79 12.45
CA VAL A 28 -9.64 -5.09 12.04
C VAL A 28 -8.60 -4.12 12.61
N GLY A 29 -9.01 -3.25 13.53
CA GLY A 29 -8.15 -2.20 14.09
C GLY A 29 -7.64 -1.24 13.01
N SER A 30 -8.43 -1.04 11.94
CA SER A 30 -8.09 -0.05 10.92
C SER A 30 -8.04 1.32 11.59
N GLU A 31 -6.98 2.08 11.33
CA GLU A 31 -6.91 3.49 11.76
C GLU A 31 -8.08 4.32 11.19
N HIS A 32 -8.73 3.82 10.12
CA HIS A 32 -9.79 4.50 9.40
C HIS A 32 -11.09 3.71 9.59
N GLY A 33 -12.10 4.32 10.21
CA GLY A 33 -13.38 3.68 10.55
C GLY A 33 -14.43 3.67 9.45
N ASP A 34 -14.10 4.15 8.25
CA ASP A 34 -15.00 4.20 7.09
C ASP A 34 -14.20 4.22 5.77
N VAL A 35 -14.89 4.13 4.62
CA VAL A 35 -14.30 4.39 3.30
C VAL A 35 -13.76 5.82 3.31
N PRO A 36 -12.44 6.04 3.22
CA PRO A 36 -11.88 7.37 3.21
C PRO A 36 -12.25 8.08 1.91
N TYR A 37 -13.24 8.98 1.98
CA TYR A 37 -13.62 9.88 0.88
C TYR A 37 -12.65 11.05 0.74
N HIS A 38 -12.00 11.43 1.83
CA HIS A 38 -10.93 12.40 1.88
C HIS A 38 -9.88 11.81 2.77
N THR A 39 -8.71 11.57 2.23
CA THR A 39 -7.60 11.06 3.02
C THR A 39 -6.77 12.27 3.40
N GLU A 40 -7.06 12.88 4.55
CA GLU A 40 -6.13 13.87 5.13
C GLU A 40 -4.74 13.27 5.38
N ARG A 41 -4.61 11.93 5.35
CA ARG A 41 -3.32 11.21 5.35
C ARG A 41 -2.77 10.97 3.93
N LEU A 42 -3.51 10.43 2.96
CA LEU A 42 -3.02 10.29 1.56
C LEU A 42 -2.90 11.62 0.79
N GLN A 43 -3.56 12.69 1.26
CA GLN A 43 -3.54 14.05 0.71
C GLN A 43 -2.91 15.06 1.68
N GLY A 44 -2.36 14.60 2.81
CA GLY A 44 -1.65 15.46 3.75
C GLY A 44 -0.38 16.00 3.10
N CYS A 45 -0.13 17.31 3.23
CA CYS A 45 1.13 17.92 2.85
C CYS A 45 2.30 17.07 3.39
N LYS A 46 3.14 16.54 2.50
CA LYS A 46 4.38 15.74 2.75
C LYS A 46 4.25 14.20 2.77
N GLN A 47 3.17 13.58 2.31
CA GLN A 47 3.19 12.12 2.08
C GLN A 47 3.77 11.76 0.71
N VAL A 48 4.95 11.13 0.71
CA VAL A 48 5.58 10.59 -0.50
C VAL A 48 4.81 9.35 -0.96
N ILE A 49 4.66 9.17 -2.28
CA ILE A 49 3.91 8.04 -2.86
C ILE A 49 4.38 6.66 -2.37
N THR A 50 5.63 6.55 -1.92
CA THR A 50 6.18 5.33 -1.32
C THR A 50 5.46 4.94 -0.03
N GLN A 51 5.10 5.90 0.82
CA GLN A 51 4.31 5.63 2.04
C GLN A 51 2.92 5.09 1.71
N MET A 52 2.29 5.61 0.64
CA MET A 52 1.03 5.08 0.15
C MET A 52 1.18 3.66 -0.40
N SER A 53 2.25 3.40 -1.15
CA SER A 53 2.59 2.05 -1.61
C SER A 53 2.76 1.09 -0.43
N ASP A 54 3.48 1.50 0.63
CA ASP A 54 3.69 0.68 1.82
C ASP A 54 2.38 0.35 2.53
N MET A 55 1.47 1.33 2.67
CA MET A 55 0.14 1.12 3.25
C MET A 55 -0.71 0.14 2.43
N ILE A 56 -0.68 0.26 1.10
CA ILE A 56 -1.40 -0.66 0.19
C ILE A 56 -0.83 -2.07 0.32
N THR A 57 0.50 -2.21 0.26
CA THR A 57 1.20 -3.49 0.38
C THR A 57 0.88 -4.15 1.72
N ALA A 58 0.97 -3.40 2.82
CA ALA A 58 0.66 -3.92 4.16
C ALA A 58 -0.78 -4.42 4.26
N PHE A 59 -1.74 -3.68 3.69
CA PHE A 59 -3.14 -4.11 3.67
C PHE A 59 -3.36 -5.36 2.81
N GLN A 60 -2.72 -5.46 1.65
CA GLN A 60 -2.76 -6.67 0.81
C GLN A 60 -2.19 -7.88 1.58
N CYS A 61 -1.07 -7.73 2.29
CA CYS A 61 -0.52 -8.79 3.14
C CYS A 61 -1.50 -9.23 4.24
N LYS A 62 -2.18 -8.28 4.89
CA LYS A 62 -3.22 -8.59 5.89
C LYS A 62 -4.36 -9.40 5.26
N LEU A 63 -4.85 -9.01 4.09
CA LEU A 63 -5.90 -9.76 3.38
C LEU A 63 -5.48 -11.20 3.06
N GLN A 64 -4.23 -11.41 2.60
CA GLN A 64 -3.69 -12.74 2.32
C GLN A 64 -3.61 -13.59 3.59
N LEU A 65 -3.11 -13.02 4.70
CA LEU A 65 -3.06 -13.69 5.99
C LEU A 65 -4.48 -14.09 6.46
N TRP A 66 -5.43 -13.16 6.41
CA TRP A 66 -6.81 -13.43 6.82
C TRP A 66 -7.46 -14.51 5.96
N LYS A 67 -7.23 -14.52 4.65
CA LYS A 67 -7.69 -15.60 3.78
C LYS A 67 -7.15 -16.95 4.25
N SER A 68 -5.83 -17.06 4.45
CA SER A 68 -5.18 -18.31 4.90
C SER A 68 -5.70 -18.76 6.26
N GLN A 69 -5.94 -17.84 7.19
CA GLN A 69 -6.49 -18.17 8.52
C GLN A 69 -7.93 -18.66 8.42
N LEU A 70 -8.76 -18.03 7.59
CA LEU A 70 -10.15 -18.45 7.39
C LEU A 70 -10.26 -19.83 6.73
N GLU A 71 -9.32 -20.20 5.88
CA GLU A 71 -9.21 -21.55 5.31
C GLU A 71 -8.83 -22.62 6.36
N GLN A 72 -8.27 -22.19 7.50
CA GLN A 72 -7.91 -23.03 8.65
C GLN A 72 -8.92 -22.92 9.81
N ASP A 73 -10.11 -22.36 9.55
CA ASP A 73 -11.12 -22.04 10.57
C ASP A 73 -10.62 -21.18 11.75
N ASN A 74 -9.55 -20.41 11.51
CA ASN A 74 -8.97 -19.52 12.50
C ASN A 74 -9.61 -18.12 12.43
N LEU A 75 -10.30 -17.74 13.51
CA LEU A 75 -10.99 -16.46 13.66
C LEU A 75 -10.28 -15.47 14.59
N ALA A 76 -8.97 -15.65 14.84
CA ALA A 76 -8.21 -14.81 15.78
C ALA A 76 -8.26 -13.30 15.46
N HIS A 77 -8.42 -12.93 14.19
CA HIS A 77 -8.56 -11.53 13.75
C HIS A 77 -10.01 -11.11 13.45
N PHE A 78 -10.98 -11.95 13.80
CA PHE A 78 -12.41 -11.72 13.61
C PHE A 78 -13.18 -12.01 14.92
N PRO A 79 -12.95 -11.25 16.01
CA PRO A 79 -13.48 -11.55 17.34
C PRO A 79 -15.02 -11.56 17.38
N VAL A 80 -15.69 -10.74 16.56
CA VAL A 80 -17.15 -10.75 16.44
C VAL A 80 -17.64 -12.02 15.77
N CYS A 81 -16.98 -12.46 14.69
CA CYS A 81 -17.29 -13.73 14.03
C CYS A 81 -17.06 -14.91 14.98
N GLN A 82 -15.97 -14.86 15.76
CA GLN A 82 -15.68 -15.84 16.80
C GLN A 82 -16.81 -15.91 17.84
N SER A 83 -17.28 -14.75 18.32
CA SER A 83 -18.37 -14.65 19.29
C SER A 83 -19.70 -15.20 18.73
N ILE A 84 -20.02 -14.91 17.46
CA ILE A 84 -21.21 -15.43 16.79
C ILE A 84 -21.12 -16.94 16.60
N SER A 85 -19.96 -17.45 16.18
CA SER A 85 -19.75 -18.89 15.98
C SER A 85 -19.87 -19.69 17.28
N ALA A 86 -19.45 -19.11 18.40
CA ALA A 86 -19.57 -19.71 19.73
C ALA A 86 -21.01 -19.66 20.28
N SER A 87 -21.75 -18.58 19.97
CA SER A 87 -23.12 -18.39 20.47
C SER A 87 -24.15 -19.18 19.67
N VAL A 88 -23.94 -19.37 18.37
CA VAL A 88 -24.86 -20.10 17.49
C VAL A 88 -24.05 -21.03 16.56
N PRO A 89 -23.91 -22.32 16.92
CA PRO A 89 -23.22 -23.30 16.09
C PRO A 89 -23.81 -23.35 14.68
N GLY A 90 -22.97 -23.23 13.65
CA GLY A 90 -23.39 -23.25 12.25
C GLY A 90 -23.94 -21.94 11.67
N ALA A 91 -24.12 -20.88 12.47
CA ALA A 91 -24.58 -19.57 11.97
C ALA A 91 -23.50 -18.83 11.15
N PHE A 92 -22.23 -19.19 11.34
CA PHE A 92 -21.09 -18.59 10.68
C PHE A 92 -20.32 -19.60 9.84
N SER A 93 -19.88 -19.17 8.65
CA SER A 93 -19.09 -19.99 7.73
C SER A 93 -17.79 -19.27 7.37
N CYS A 94 -16.66 -19.80 7.84
CA CYS A 94 -15.33 -19.31 7.50
C CYS A 94 -15.11 -19.36 5.98
N ALA A 95 -15.57 -20.41 5.30
CA ALA A 95 -15.51 -20.53 3.84
C ALA A 95 -16.21 -19.37 3.11
N ARG A 96 -17.38 -18.92 3.60
CA ARG A 96 -18.10 -17.78 3.01
C ARG A 96 -17.36 -16.46 3.23
N LEU A 97 -16.74 -16.28 4.40
CA LEU A 97 -15.91 -15.09 4.66
C LEU A 97 -14.62 -15.12 3.83
N ALA A 98 -13.94 -16.26 3.73
CA ALA A 98 -12.77 -16.45 2.90
C ALA A 98 -13.05 -16.09 1.43
N THR A 99 -14.23 -16.47 0.92
CA THR A 99 -14.67 -16.08 -0.44
C THR A 99 -14.79 -14.57 -0.60
N LYS A 100 -15.32 -13.87 0.41
CA LYS A 100 -15.42 -12.40 0.40
C LYS A 100 -14.04 -11.74 0.46
N VAL A 101 -13.15 -12.23 1.33
CA VAL A 101 -11.76 -11.74 1.45
C VAL A 101 -11.01 -11.96 0.14
N ASN A 102 -11.14 -13.13 -0.48
CA ASN A 102 -10.52 -13.43 -1.77
C ASN A 102 -11.01 -12.51 -2.88
N ARG A 103 -12.31 -12.18 -2.89
CA ARG A 103 -12.86 -11.20 -3.82
C ARG A 103 -12.28 -9.79 -3.59
N LEU A 104 -12.09 -9.41 -2.33
CA LEU A 104 -11.48 -8.13 -1.97
C LEU A 104 -10.00 -8.06 -2.41
N ILE A 105 -9.24 -9.15 -2.23
CA ILE A 105 -7.87 -9.29 -2.74
C ILE A 105 -7.82 -9.00 -4.24
N HIS A 106 -8.65 -9.67 -5.04
CA HIS A 106 -8.68 -9.45 -6.50
C HIS A 106 -9.07 -8.01 -6.89
N ILE A 107 -9.93 -7.35 -6.11
CA ILE A 107 -10.29 -5.95 -6.35
C ILE A 107 -9.09 -5.04 -6.07
N PHE A 108 -8.40 -5.24 -4.94
CA PHE A 108 -7.16 -4.52 -4.63
C PHE A 108 -6.10 -4.75 -5.70
N ASP A 109 -5.94 -5.99 -6.12
CA ASP A 109 -4.97 -6.33 -7.16
C ASP A 109 -5.24 -5.64 -8.47
N ARG A 110 -6.50 -5.57 -8.91
CA ARG A 110 -6.84 -4.83 -10.12
C ARG A 110 -6.77 -3.33 -9.95
N ARG A 111 -7.10 -2.80 -8.77
CA ARG A 111 -7.13 -1.36 -8.54
C ARG A 111 -5.73 -0.75 -8.44
N PHE A 112 -4.79 -1.48 -7.86
CA PHE A 112 -3.43 -1.02 -7.59
C PHE A 112 -2.38 -1.76 -8.41
N SER A 113 -2.76 -2.28 -9.59
CA SER A 113 -1.83 -2.95 -10.51
C SER A 113 -0.63 -2.07 -10.86
N ASP A 114 -0.88 -0.78 -11.05
CA ASP A 114 0.12 0.19 -11.50
C ASP A 114 1.14 0.47 -10.39
N PHE A 115 0.73 0.39 -9.12
CA PHE A 115 1.65 0.50 -7.98
C PHE A 115 2.61 -0.69 -7.92
N ARG A 116 2.13 -1.89 -8.26
CA ARG A 116 2.98 -3.07 -8.30
C ARG A 116 4.05 -3.00 -9.39
N THR A 117 3.73 -2.44 -10.55
CA THR A 117 4.73 -2.31 -11.63
C THR A 117 5.83 -1.32 -11.25
N GLN A 118 5.52 -0.34 -10.38
CA GLN A 118 6.48 0.65 -9.89
C GLN A 118 7.14 0.25 -8.56
N HIS A 119 6.82 -0.92 -8.00
CA HIS A 119 7.25 -1.31 -6.66
C HIS A 119 8.79 -1.33 -6.51
N SER A 120 9.52 -1.86 -7.49
CA SER A 120 10.99 -1.83 -7.47
C SER A 120 11.54 -0.40 -7.54
N GLY A 121 10.90 0.48 -8.32
CA GLY A 121 11.23 1.90 -8.37
C GLY A 121 11.03 2.62 -7.03
N PHE A 122 9.93 2.30 -6.32
CA PHE A 122 9.68 2.83 -4.98
C PHE A 122 10.65 2.28 -3.94
N ALA A 123 11.00 0.99 -4.02
CA ALA A 123 11.98 0.37 -3.14
C ALA A 123 13.38 0.99 -3.31
N ILE A 124 13.80 1.22 -4.56
CA ILE A 124 15.05 1.93 -4.88
C ILE A 124 15.01 3.36 -4.33
N PHE A 125 13.89 4.06 -4.50
CA PHE A 125 13.75 5.41 -3.97
C PHE A 125 13.90 5.43 -2.44
N ALA A 126 13.17 4.56 -1.75
CA ALA A 126 13.11 4.50 -0.30
C ALA A 126 14.40 3.99 0.34
N ASN A 127 15.07 3.02 -0.29
CA ASN A 127 16.24 2.33 0.28
C ASN A 127 17.31 2.05 -0.80
N PRO A 128 17.93 3.08 -1.41
CA PRO A 128 18.86 2.89 -2.52
C PRO A 128 20.13 2.12 -2.11
N PHE A 129 20.51 2.19 -0.83
CA PHE A 129 21.71 1.52 -0.29
C PHE A 129 21.55 0.03 -0.04
N THR A 130 20.32 -0.48 0.00
CA THR A 130 20.02 -1.90 0.19
C THR A 130 19.18 -2.48 -0.95
N ALA A 131 18.93 -1.69 -1.99
CA ALA A 131 18.22 -2.14 -3.17
C ALA A 131 19.05 -3.19 -3.90
N ASP A 132 18.39 -4.26 -4.31
CA ASP A 132 19.01 -5.27 -5.15
C ASP A 132 19.27 -4.72 -6.55
N VAL A 133 20.55 -4.72 -6.96
CA VAL A 133 20.98 -4.17 -8.25
C VAL A 133 20.52 -5.03 -9.41
N ASP A 134 20.44 -6.36 -9.22
CA ASP A 134 20.08 -7.29 -10.30
C ASP A 134 18.61 -7.15 -10.69
N SER A 135 17.72 -6.87 -9.73
CA SER A 135 16.30 -6.58 -9.99
C SER A 135 15.99 -5.12 -10.36
N ALA A 136 16.98 -4.22 -10.31
CA ALA A 136 16.79 -2.81 -10.64
C ALA A 136 16.67 -2.59 -12.16
N PRO A 137 15.96 -1.54 -12.62
CA PRO A 137 15.94 -1.16 -14.03
C PRO A 137 17.37 -0.93 -14.56
N HIS A 138 17.70 -1.49 -15.73
CA HIS A 138 19.03 -1.42 -16.36
C HIS A 138 19.64 -0.02 -16.37
N LEU A 139 18.82 1.02 -16.57
CA LEU A 139 19.26 2.42 -16.61
C LEU A 139 19.77 2.96 -15.25
N LEU A 140 19.42 2.31 -14.13
CA LEU A 140 19.81 2.71 -12.78
C LEU A 140 20.95 1.86 -12.20
N GLN A 141 21.22 0.68 -12.76
CA GLN A 141 22.12 -0.31 -12.15
C GLN A 141 23.52 0.24 -11.87
N MET A 142 24.14 0.89 -12.87
CA MET A 142 25.50 1.44 -12.72
C MET A 142 25.57 2.55 -11.68
N GLU A 143 24.62 3.49 -11.71
CA GLU A 143 24.56 4.57 -10.73
C GLU A 143 24.24 4.07 -9.31
N LEU A 144 23.45 2.99 -9.19
CA LEU A 144 23.19 2.33 -7.92
C LEU A 144 24.45 1.71 -7.33
N ILE A 145 25.28 1.06 -8.14
CA ILE A 145 26.56 0.49 -7.69
C ILE A 145 27.49 1.60 -7.18
N GLU A 146 27.59 2.71 -7.92
CA GLU A 146 28.38 3.87 -7.50
C GLU A 146 27.85 4.47 -6.19
N LEU A 147 26.52 4.60 -6.06
CA LEU A 147 25.88 5.13 -4.87
C LEU A 147 26.12 4.22 -3.66
N GLN A 148 25.88 2.91 -3.81
CA GLN A 148 26.04 1.92 -2.73
C GLN A 148 27.48 1.84 -2.21
N SER A 149 28.46 2.14 -3.08
CA SER A 149 29.88 2.18 -2.74
C SER A 149 30.32 3.49 -2.05
N ASN A 150 29.50 4.53 -2.05
CA ASN A 150 29.84 5.85 -1.53
C ASN A 150 29.47 6.01 -0.04
N SER A 151 30.44 5.81 0.85
CA SER A 151 30.25 5.94 2.30
C SER A 151 29.83 7.34 2.77
N GLY A 152 30.29 8.40 2.08
CA GLY A 152 29.95 9.78 2.40
C GLY A 152 28.49 10.12 2.08
N LEU A 153 27.98 9.65 0.93
CA LEU A 153 26.56 9.76 0.60
C LEU A 153 25.72 8.88 1.53
N ARG A 154 26.21 7.70 1.91
CA ARG A 154 25.52 6.83 2.88
C ARG A 154 25.30 7.50 4.23
N ALA A 155 26.33 8.16 4.76
CA ALA A 155 26.20 8.92 6.01
C ALA A 155 25.13 10.02 5.88
N LYS A 156 25.19 10.81 4.80
CA LYS A 156 24.21 11.88 4.53
C LYS A 156 22.79 11.37 4.36
N PHE A 157 22.59 10.15 3.85
CA PHE A 157 21.26 9.54 3.71
C PHE A 157 20.58 9.31 5.07
N HIS A 158 21.35 9.01 6.11
CA HIS A 158 20.81 8.83 7.46
C HIS A 158 20.46 10.16 8.13
N ASP A 159 21.18 11.24 7.78
CA ASP A 159 21.05 12.54 8.43
C ASP A 159 20.07 13.50 7.74
N ALA A 160 19.72 13.26 6.48
CA ALA A 160 18.89 14.15 5.66
C ALA A 160 17.50 13.56 5.37
N ALA A 161 16.51 14.44 5.17
CA ALA A 161 15.24 14.04 4.59
C ALA A 161 15.48 13.47 3.17
N ILE A 162 14.70 12.45 2.79
CA ILE A 162 14.88 11.73 1.52
C ILE A 162 14.82 12.66 0.30
N GLU A 163 13.95 13.68 0.33
CA GLU A 163 13.82 14.71 -0.70
C GLU A 163 15.05 15.62 -0.83
N ASP A 164 15.75 15.89 0.27
CA ASP A 164 16.98 16.67 0.28
C ASP A 164 18.18 15.83 -0.13
N PHE A 165 18.21 14.56 0.28
CA PHE A 165 19.27 13.63 -0.08
C PHE A 165 19.46 13.53 -1.60
N TYR A 166 18.37 13.36 -2.36
CA TYR A 166 18.46 13.24 -3.82
C TYR A 166 18.95 14.52 -4.51
N ARG A 167 18.88 15.69 -3.85
CA ARG A 167 19.47 16.95 -4.36
C ARG A 167 21.00 16.98 -4.19
N LEU A 168 21.53 16.21 -3.23
CA LEU A 168 22.97 16.13 -2.95
C LEU A 168 23.72 15.22 -3.93
N LEU A 169 23.01 14.41 -4.72
CA LEU A 169 23.63 13.52 -5.69
C LEU A 169 24.36 14.31 -6.79
N PRO A 170 25.62 13.97 -7.13
CA PRO A 170 26.36 14.67 -8.17
C PRO A 170 25.67 14.50 -9.55
N PRO A 171 25.28 15.60 -10.24
CA PRO A 171 24.53 15.49 -11.50
C PRO A 171 25.31 14.85 -12.64
N ALA A 172 26.64 14.90 -12.60
CA ALA A 172 27.49 14.28 -13.62
C ALA A 172 27.65 12.76 -13.44
N LEU A 173 27.48 12.24 -12.21
CA LEU A 173 27.68 10.82 -11.89
C LEU A 173 26.36 10.07 -11.78
N MET A 174 25.32 10.72 -11.24
CA MET A 174 24.05 10.05 -10.92
C MET A 174 22.82 10.76 -11.53
N PRO A 175 22.82 11.09 -12.85
CA PRO A 175 21.70 11.78 -13.47
C PRO A 175 20.40 10.96 -13.49
N GLN A 176 20.47 9.64 -13.66
CA GLN A 176 19.27 8.78 -13.74
C GLN A 176 18.62 8.57 -12.38
N LEU A 177 19.39 8.40 -11.31
CA LEU A 177 18.88 8.32 -9.94
C LEU A 177 18.21 9.63 -9.52
N ARG A 178 18.79 10.77 -9.90
CA ARG A 178 18.15 12.08 -9.68
C ARG A 178 16.84 12.22 -10.44
N LEU A 179 16.82 11.82 -11.71
CA LEU A 179 15.60 11.86 -12.53
C LEU A 179 14.52 10.93 -11.98
N HIS A 180 14.90 9.72 -11.57
CA HIS A 180 14.01 8.75 -10.94
C HIS A 180 13.41 9.30 -9.65
N ALA A 181 14.23 9.86 -8.78
CA ALA A 181 13.77 10.49 -7.55
C ALA A 181 12.83 11.68 -7.81
N ALA A 182 13.15 12.53 -8.78
CA ALA A 182 12.27 13.62 -9.17
C ALA A 182 10.91 13.11 -9.67
N ARG A 183 10.88 12.03 -10.46
CA ARG A 183 9.64 11.39 -10.88
C ARG A 183 8.84 10.89 -9.69
N VAL A 184 9.44 10.13 -8.78
CA VAL A 184 8.75 9.59 -7.59
C VAL A 184 8.23 10.71 -6.68
N LEU A 185 9.02 11.75 -6.44
CA LEU A 185 8.61 12.93 -5.65
C LEU A 185 7.50 13.74 -6.32
N SER A 186 7.41 13.72 -7.65
CA SER A 186 6.34 14.38 -8.41
C SER A 186 5.03 13.60 -8.46
N MET A 187 5.02 12.32 -8.03
CA MET A 187 3.81 11.53 -8.01
C MET A 187 2.97 11.88 -6.79
N PHE A 188 1.73 12.33 -7.04
CA PHE A 188 0.75 12.61 -5.99
C PHE A 188 -0.20 11.43 -5.83
N GLY A 189 -0.40 10.99 -4.59
CA GLY A 189 -1.39 9.97 -4.24
C GLY A 189 -2.80 10.52 -4.26
N SER A 190 -3.42 10.70 -5.44
CA SER A 190 -4.85 10.97 -5.53
C SER A 190 -5.62 9.67 -5.82
N THR A 191 -6.59 9.34 -4.96
CA THR A 191 -7.63 8.35 -5.29
C THR A 191 -8.71 8.93 -6.20
N TYR A 192 -8.73 10.25 -6.32
CA TYR A 192 -9.53 11.02 -7.25
C TYR A 192 -8.76 11.17 -8.56
N LEU A 193 -9.25 10.47 -9.59
CA LEU A 193 -9.13 10.99 -10.94
C LEU A 193 -9.86 12.34 -10.91
N CYS A 194 -9.15 13.42 -11.19
CA CYS A 194 -9.77 14.70 -11.48
C CYS A 194 -10.90 14.44 -12.50
N GLU A 195 -12.13 14.78 -12.13
CA GLU A 195 -13.13 15.17 -13.12
C GLU A 195 -12.78 16.57 -13.62
#